data_AF-A0A1T5BY67-F1
#
_entry.id   AF-A0A1T5BY67-F1
#
_cell.length_a   1.000
_cell.length_b   1.000
_cell.length_c   1.000
_cell.angle_alpha   90.00
_cell.angle_beta   90.00
_cell.angle_gamma   90.00
#
_symmetry.space_group_name_H-M   'P 1'
#
loop_
_entity.id
_entity.type
_entity.pdbx_description
1 polymer ?
#
loop_
_entity_poly.entity_id
_entity_poly.type
_entity_poly.pdbx_seq_one_letter_code
_entity_poly.pdbx_strand_id
1 'polypeptide(L)'
;MAQIELTLGGEKVKLNKATDKAGLIFKDKDISIISELGSKGIQRDLEVSNESKNESSGEYALFKLGGNSKKRRFKRTVKDYNKRNLGEVQIATVYEYDNSQNILTGEFIIKFKKNVTSETITKYLKDHNMIVVQVYESSDSHFVIRFSNLTPDQAIEQINNFQDEFIQYIEPNFVQIVDNKLSMSQSKNSNNIKGPNSTNIQSPNDPLLSSQWFHYNNGQPRGKEFADIKTISAWNVSRGDARIVIAILDEGVDTKHPDLKDKIVNAYDAVEQDFSQDPQPEAGHGTACAGIAGASTDNILGVSGIAWNCKIMPVRIAKVNQERKWITSTSTIARGIRYAAERGARVINCSWRYAIPSWHINDAIDFAISKNAVMVFAAGNENRSVNYPAKLSKTKSVVAVGATNEWDEFKSPSSMDNERWGSNFGPEITLTAPGVHICTTDNSGIGNGYDKNSDYIFDFNGTSASAPMVSGAVAILLSIRPDLTPSQVIRLLVNSCDDKGTPNFDDYYGHGRLNILSLLTNPF
;
A
#
# COMPACT_ATOMS: atom_id res chain seq x y z
N MET A 1 15.48 -24.37 -13.84
CA MET A 1 16.05 -24.33 -12.47
C MET A 1 14.92 -24.17 -11.46
N ALA A 2 15.10 -24.62 -10.21
CA ALA A 2 14.08 -24.47 -9.15
C ALA A 2 14.11 -23.07 -8.50
N GLN A 3 15.18 -22.31 -8.71
CA GLN A 3 15.41 -20.98 -8.15
C GLN A 3 16.10 -20.11 -9.20
N ILE A 4 15.85 -18.80 -9.15
CA ILE A 4 16.55 -17.79 -9.95
C ILE A 4 17.03 -16.67 -9.03
N GLU A 5 18.21 -16.10 -9.30
CA GLU A 5 18.72 -14.93 -8.59
C GLU A 5 18.71 -13.72 -9.52
N LEU A 6 18.03 -12.66 -9.09
CA LEU A 6 17.92 -11.40 -9.80
C LEU A 6 18.56 -10.30 -8.96
N THR A 7 19.18 -9.32 -9.61
CA THR A 7 19.42 -8.04 -8.92
C THR A 7 18.15 -7.22 -9.12
N LEU A 8 17.49 -6.77 -8.05
CA LEU A 8 16.27 -5.96 -8.10
C LEU A 8 16.31 -4.89 -7.00
N GLY A 9 15.93 -3.65 -7.32
CA GLY A 9 15.94 -2.54 -6.35
C GLY A 9 17.30 -2.25 -5.70
N GLY A 10 18.40 -2.75 -6.27
CA GLY A 10 19.76 -2.66 -5.71
C GLY A 10 20.17 -3.85 -4.84
N GLU A 11 19.30 -4.85 -4.67
CA GLU A 11 19.54 -6.03 -3.82
C GLU A 11 19.57 -7.33 -4.65
N LYS A 12 20.25 -8.35 -4.14
CA LYS A 12 20.19 -9.71 -4.71
C LYS A 12 18.97 -10.45 -4.16
N VAL A 13 18.01 -10.74 -5.02
CA VAL A 13 16.76 -11.39 -4.70
C VAL A 13 16.75 -12.81 -5.25
N LYS A 14 16.65 -13.80 -4.36
CA LYS A 14 16.52 -15.20 -4.72
C LYS A 14 15.05 -15.62 -4.76
N LEU A 15 14.54 -15.86 -5.96
CA LEU A 15 13.14 -16.22 -6.21
C LEU A 15 13.00 -17.73 -6.40
N ASN A 16 12.10 -18.35 -5.64
CA ASN A 16 11.84 -19.79 -5.73
C ASN A 16 10.70 -20.06 -6.71
N LYS A 17 10.89 -20.94 -7.69
CA LYS A 17 9.83 -21.31 -8.63
C LYS A 17 8.80 -22.18 -7.92
N ALA A 18 7.55 -21.74 -7.84
CA ALA A 18 6.46 -22.51 -7.26
C ALA A 18 6.21 -23.76 -8.13
N THR A 19 6.40 -24.94 -7.57
CA THR A 19 6.28 -26.19 -8.33
C THR A 19 4.84 -26.70 -8.42
N ASP A 20 4.04 -26.31 -7.43
CA ASP A 20 2.64 -26.63 -7.18
C ASP A 20 1.68 -25.49 -7.57
N LYS A 21 2.16 -24.43 -8.25
CA LYS A 21 1.31 -23.34 -8.74
C LYS A 21 1.56 -23.03 -10.20
N ALA A 22 0.55 -22.47 -10.86
CA ALA A 22 0.68 -21.90 -12.20
C ALA A 22 -0.21 -20.67 -12.32
N GLY A 23 0.29 -19.64 -12.99
CA GLY A 23 -0.52 -18.52 -13.43
C GLY A 23 -1.11 -18.81 -14.82
N LEU A 24 -2.26 -18.23 -15.12
CA LEU A 24 -2.77 -18.03 -16.46
C LEU A 24 -2.85 -16.53 -16.74
N ILE A 25 -2.58 -16.14 -17.98
CA ILE A 25 -2.72 -14.77 -18.49
C ILE A 25 -3.64 -14.83 -19.71
N PHE A 26 -4.68 -14.00 -19.73
CA PHE A 26 -5.71 -13.96 -20.76
C PHE A 26 -5.45 -12.77 -21.70
N LYS A 27 -5.20 -13.03 -22.98
CA LYS A 27 -4.79 -11.99 -23.94
C LYS A 27 -5.87 -10.95 -24.22
N ASP A 28 -7.13 -11.37 -24.28
CA ASP A 28 -8.26 -10.48 -24.58
C ASP A 28 -9.03 -10.01 -23.34
N LYS A 29 -8.48 -10.24 -22.13
CA LYS A 29 -9.10 -9.82 -20.86
C LYS A 29 -10.53 -10.35 -20.69
N ASP A 30 -10.79 -11.56 -21.19
CA ASP A 30 -12.07 -12.25 -20.99
C ASP A 30 -11.94 -13.35 -19.94
N ILE A 31 -12.27 -13.03 -18.70
CA ILE A 31 -12.21 -13.98 -17.59
C ILE A 31 -13.27 -15.07 -17.66
N SER A 32 -14.30 -14.90 -18.49
CA SER A 32 -15.33 -15.92 -18.66
C SER A 32 -14.73 -17.23 -19.19
N ILE A 33 -13.56 -17.16 -19.84
CA ILE A 33 -12.73 -18.29 -20.24
C ILE A 33 -12.43 -19.25 -19.07
N ILE A 34 -12.29 -18.74 -17.83
CA ILE A 34 -12.06 -19.58 -16.65
C ILE A 34 -13.23 -20.53 -16.41
N SER A 35 -14.48 -20.08 -16.64
CA SER A 35 -15.65 -20.94 -16.50
C SER A 35 -15.66 -22.06 -17.57
N GLU A 36 -15.19 -21.77 -18.78
CA GLU A 36 -15.06 -22.74 -19.86
C GLU A 36 -13.94 -23.76 -19.57
N LEU A 37 -12.78 -23.31 -19.06
CA LEU A 37 -11.72 -24.18 -18.56
C LEU A 37 -12.18 -25.01 -17.35
N GLY A 38 -13.05 -24.43 -16.52
CA GLY A 38 -13.66 -25.04 -15.36
C GLY A 38 -14.59 -26.21 -15.71
N SER A 39 -15.44 -26.04 -16.73
CA SER A 39 -16.32 -27.08 -17.28
C SER A 39 -15.57 -28.31 -17.81
N LYS A 40 -14.27 -28.16 -18.12
CA LYS A 40 -13.34 -29.22 -18.56
C LYS A 40 -12.55 -29.85 -17.39
N GLY A 41 -12.93 -29.55 -16.16
CA GLY A 41 -12.48 -30.23 -14.94
C GLY A 41 -11.20 -29.69 -14.29
N ILE A 42 -10.83 -28.43 -14.55
CA ILE A 42 -9.77 -27.72 -13.80
C ILE A 42 -10.35 -26.98 -12.57
N GLN A 43 -11.68 -26.73 -12.52
CA GLN A 43 -12.28 -25.85 -11.51
C GLN A 43 -12.04 -26.31 -10.05
N ARG A 44 -11.91 -27.62 -9.83
CA ARG A 44 -11.65 -28.20 -8.50
C ARG A 44 -10.21 -27.98 -7.99
N ASP A 45 -9.32 -27.48 -8.83
CA ASP A 45 -7.91 -27.18 -8.53
C ASP A 45 -7.63 -25.65 -8.55
N LEU A 46 -8.68 -24.82 -8.62
CA LEU A 46 -8.58 -23.36 -8.45
C LEU A 46 -8.42 -23.03 -6.96
N GLU A 47 -7.33 -22.37 -6.58
CA GLU A 47 -7.31 -21.48 -5.42
C GLU A 47 -7.68 -20.09 -5.98
N VAL A 48 -8.95 -19.70 -5.87
CA VAL A 48 -9.55 -18.60 -6.65
C VAL A 48 -8.84 -17.26 -6.45
N SER A 49 -8.51 -16.61 -7.56
CA SER A 49 -8.74 -15.16 -7.74
C SER A 49 -9.24 -14.96 -9.17
N ASN A 50 -10.54 -14.80 -9.32
CA ASN A 50 -11.08 -14.13 -10.50
C ASN A 50 -10.87 -12.62 -10.26
N GLU A 51 -10.59 -11.91 -11.34
CA GLU A 51 -10.68 -10.46 -11.54
C GLU A 51 -9.33 -9.73 -11.54
N SER A 52 -8.99 -9.20 -12.73
CA SER A 52 -8.07 -8.08 -12.89
C SER A 52 -8.03 -7.59 -14.35
N LYS A 53 -9.02 -6.82 -14.79
CA LYS A 53 -8.76 -5.86 -15.87
C LYS A 53 -7.53 -5.03 -15.47
N ASN A 54 -6.54 -5.05 -16.34
CA ASN A 54 -5.41 -4.13 -16.37
C ASN A 54 -5.06 -4.00 -17.86
N GLU A 55 -5.03 -2.77 -18.36
CA GLU A 55 -5.06 -2.57 -19.80
C GLU A 55 -3.81 -3.06 -20.56
N SER A 56 -2.70 -3.32 -19.85
CA SER A 56 -1.44 -3.79 -20.43
C SER A 56 -1.19 -5.31 -20.32
N SER A 57 -1.56 -5.96 -19.20
CA SER A 57 -1.10 -7.32 -18.87
C SER A 57 -2.05 -8.47 -19.22
N GLY A 58 -3.30 -8.17 -19.61
CA GLY A 58 -4.35 -9.18 -19.61
C GLY A 58 -4.81 -9.51 -18.19
N GLU A 59 -5.99 -10.11 -18.07
CA GLU A 59 -6.43 -10.70 -16.79
C GLU A 59 -5.52 -11.87 -16.44
N TYR A 60 -5.34 -12.14 -15.15
CA TYR A 60 -4.61 -13.30 -14.70
C TYR A 60 -5.42 -14.12 -13.69
N ALA A 61 -5.04 -15.39 -13.58
CA ALA A 61 -5.59 -16.28 -12.57
C ALA A 61 -4.47 -17.17 -12.03
N LEU A 62 -4.54 -17.45 -10.72
CA LEU A 62 -3.62 -18.37 -10.06
C LEU A 62 -4.31 -19.70 -9.80
N PHE A 63 -3.57 -20.80 -10.02
CA PHE A 63 -4.03 -22.16 -9.77
C PHE A 63 -3.06 -22.90 -8.87
N LYS A 64 -3.59 -23.71 -7.96
CA LYS A 64 -2.82 -24.69 -7.20
C LYS A 64 -2.93 -26.05 -7.84
N LEU A 65 -1.79 -26.60 -8.23
CA LEU A 65 -1.64 -27.85 -8.92
C LEU A 65 -1.27 -28.95 -7.92
N GLY A 66 -2.22 -29.83 -7.61
CA GLY A 66 -1.97 -31.00 -6.76
C GLY A 66 -1.16 -32.10 -7.46
N GLY A 67 0.17 -31.99 -7.43
CA GLY A 67 1.08 -33.03 -7.91
C GLY A 67 1.22 -33.16 -9.43
N ASN A 68 2.11 -34.06 -9.87
CA ASN A 68 2.55 -34.15 -11.27
C ASN A 68 1.44 -34.54 -12.26
N SER A 69 0.50 -35.39 -11.86
CA SER A 69 -0.62 -35.80 -12.70
C SER A 69 -1.57 -34.63 -13.02
N LYS A 70 -1.93 -33.85 -11.99
CA LYS A 70 -2.75 -32.65 -12.16
C LYS A 70 -2.04 -31.58 -12.98
N LYS A 71 -0.72 -31.39 -12.79
CA LYS A 71 0.10 -30.48 -13.60
C LYS A 71 0.09 -30.84 -15.09
N ARG A 72 0.23 -32.13 -15.42
CA ARG A 72 0.13 -32.61 -16.82
C ARG A 72 -1.27 -32.39 -17.39
N ARG A 73 -2.32 -32.69 -16.61
CA ARG A 73 -3.71 -32.44 -17.00
C ARG A 73 -3.95 -30.96 -17.27
N PHE A 74 -3.55 -30.08 -16.37
CA PHE A 74 -3.67 -28.63 -16.51
C PHE A 74 -3.04 -28.13 -17.81
N LYS A 75 -1.76 -28.46 -18.06
CA LYS A 75 -1.06 -28.08 -19.29
C LYS A 75 -1.76 -28.60 -20.55
N ARG A 76 -2.26 -29.85 -20.53
CA ARG A 76 -3.00 -30.42 -21.65
C ARG A 76 -4.30 -29.67 -21.90
N THR A 77 -5.09 -29.40 -20.87
CA THR A 77 -6.36 -28.69 -21.02
C THR A 77 -6.17 -27.28 -21.57
N VAL A 78 -5.19 -26.53 -21.07
CA VAL A 78 -4.88 -25.18 -21.61
C VAL A 78 -4.40 -25.27 -23.06
N LYS A 79 -3.56 -26.26 -23.40
CA LYS A 79 -3.12 -26.49 -24.78
C LYS A 79 -4.30 -26.81 -25.71
N ASP A 80 -5.23 -27.66 -25.27
CA ASP A 80 -6.41 -28.05 -26.06
C ASP A 80 -7.40 -26.89 -26.21
N TYR A 81 -7.52 -26.03 -25.19
CA TYR A 81 -8.26 -24.77 -25.26
C TYR A 81 -7.64 -23.85 -26.32
N ASN A 82 -6.35 -23.57 -26.22
CA ASN A 82 -5.64 -22.67 -27.13
C ASN A 82 -5.67 -23.12 -28.59
N LYS A 83 -5.72 -24.43 -28.86
CA LYS A 83 -5.88 -24.94 -30.23
C LYS A 83 -7.22 -24.54 -30.85
N ARG A 84 -8.26 -24.36 -30.03
CA ARG A 84 -9.62 -24.00 -30.48
C ARG A 84 -9.80 -22.49 -30.51
N ASN A 85 -9.13 -21.78 -29.61
CA ASN A 85 -9.29 -20.35 -29.36
C ASN A 85 -7.97 -19.59 -29.61
N LEU A 86 -7.28 -19.93 -30.71
CA LEU A 86 -6.12 -19.22 -31.27
C LEU A 86 -5.04 -18.73 -30.27
N GLY A 87 -4.82 -19.47 -29.18
CA GLY A 87 -3.80 -19.13 -28.18
C GLY A 87 -4.13 -17.95 -27.26
N GLU A 88 -5.41 -17.76 -26.92
CA GLU A 88 -5.90 -16.73 -25.99
C GLU A 88 -5.31 -16.81 -24.56
N VAL A 89 -4.83 -17.98 -24.12
CA VAL A 89 -4.36 -18.20 -22.74
C VAL A 89 -2.87 -18.54 -22.69
N GLN A 90 -2.09 -17.79 -21.90
CA GLN A 90 -0.69 -18.10 -21.64
C GLN A 90 -0.52 -18.70 -20.24
N ILE A 91 0.21 -19.82 -20.13
CA ILE A 91 0.63 -20.35 -18.82
C ILE A 91 1.85 -19.54 -18.34
N ALA A 92 1.74 -18.98 -17.14
CA ALA A 92 2.77 -18.18 -16.50
C ALA A 92 3.46 -18.96 -15.37
N THR A 93 4.77 -18.80 -15.30
CA THR A 93 5.56 -19.25 -14.15
C THR A 93 5.28 -18.37 -12.94
N VAL A 94 5.17 -18.98 -11.76
CA VAL A 94 4.96 -18.28 -10.48
C VAL A 94 6.21 -18.43 -9.63
N TYR A 95 6.68 -17.34 -9.06
CA TYR A 95 7.77 -17.31 -8.11
C TYR A 95 7.29 -16.93 -6.71
N GLU A 96 7.90 -17.51 -5.69
CA GLU A 96 7.65 -17.20 -4.29
C GLU A 96 8.81 -16.41 -3.70
N TYR A 97 8.45 -15.36 -2.96
CA TYR A 97 9.36 -14.54 -2.19
C TYR A 97 8.60 -13.87 -1.06
N ASP A 98 9.13 -13.93 0.16
CA ASP A 98 8.59 -13.25 1.33
C ASP A 98 7.05 -13.43 1.53
N ASN A 99 6.60 -14.69 1.45
CA ASN A 99 5.19 -15.09 1.54
C ASN A 99 4.26 -14.46 0.48
N SER A 100 4.81 -13.94 -0.62
CA SER A 100 4.08 -13.45 -1.78
C SER A 100 4.21 -14.40 -2.97
N GLN A 101 3.25 -14.30 -3.88
CA GLN A 101 3.26 -15.02 -5.16
C GLN A 101 3.44 -14.02 -6.29
N ASN A 102 4.40 -14.28 -7.18
CA ASN A 102 4.86 -13.35 -8.20
C ASN A 102 4.72 -14.01 -9.57
N ILE A 103 3.67 -13.62 -10.30
CA ILE A 103 3.33 -14.17 -11.62
C ILE A 103 4.19 -13.48 -12.67
N LEU A 104 5.00 -14.26 -13.38
CA LEU A 104 5.82 -13.78 -14.49
C LEU A 104 4.96 -13.58 -15.73
N THR A 105 4.59 -12.33 -15.99
CA THR A 105 3.72 -11.94 -17.12
C THR A 105 4.41 -12.06 -18.48
N GLY A 106 5.74 -11.96 -18.50
CA GLY A 106 6.53 -11.75 -19.71
C GLY A 106 6.76 -10.27 -20.03
N GLU A 107 6.19 -9.37 -19.21
CA GLU A 107 6.50 -7.94 -19.26
C GLU A 107 7.69 -7.61 -18.38
N PHE A 108 8.53 -6.71 -18.87
CA PHE A 108 9.69 -6.19 -18.18
C PHE A 108 9.68 -4.67 -18.23
N ILE A 109 10.08 -4.04 -17.13
CA ILE A 109 10.27 -2.60 -17.06
C ILE A 109 11.73 -2.34 -17.39
N ILE A 110 11.98 -1.50 -18.38
CA ILE A 110 13.31 -1.05 -18.77
C ILE A 110 13.42 0.46 -18.63
N LYS A 111 14.51 0.91 -18.02
CA LYS A 111 14.87 2.32 -17.95
C LYS A 111 16.21 2.54 -18.64
N PHE A 112 16.24 3.49 -19.57
CA PHE A 112 17.45 3.98 -20.22
C PHE A 112 18.10 5.11 -19.42
N LYS A 113 19.43 5.25 -19.52
CA LYS A 113 20.14 6.38 -18.92
C LYS A 113 19.74 7.68 -19.62
N LYS A 114 19.73 8.78 -18.86
CA LYS A 114 19.21 10.09 -19.29
C LYS A 114 19.88 10.67 -20.56
N ASN A 115 21.12 10.29 -20.83
CA ASN A 115 21.90 10.75 -21.99
C ASN A 115 21.64 9.95 -23.27
N VAL A 116 20.82 8.89 -23.23
CA VAL A 116 20.49 8.08 -24.40
C VAL A 116 19.35 8.73 -25.18
N THR A 117 19.54 8.93 -26.49
CA THR A 117 18.53 9.60 -27.34
C THR A 117 17.40 8.65 -27.72
N SER A 118 16.22 9.19 -28.04
CA SER A 118 15.07 8.39 -28.49
C SER A 118 15.36 7.55 -29.74
N GLU A 119 16.23 8.03 -30.63
CA GLU A 119 16.70 7.30 -31.82
C GLU A 119 17.52 6.06 -31.40
N THR A 120 18.47 6.24 -30.47
CA THR A 120 19.27 5.13 -29.93
C THR A 120 18.40 4.14 -29.16
N ILE A 121 17.43 4.62 -28.37
CA ILE A 121 16.46 3.77 -27.67
C ILE A 121 15.68 2.92 -28.66
N THR A 122 15.10 3.54 -29.70
CA THR A 122 14.30 2.84 -30.72
C THR A 122 15.13 1.77 -31.43
N LYS A 123 16.37 2.12 -31.80
CA LYS A 123 17.30 1.16 -32.42
C LYS A 123 17.65 0.02 -31.47
N TYR A 124 17.96 0.32 -30.21
CA TYR A 124 18.31 -0.68 -29.20
C TYR A 124 17.18 -1.69 -28.99
N LEU A 125 15.94 -1.20 -28.80
CA LEU A 125 14.76 -2.05 -28.62
C LEU A 125 14.56 -2.98 -29.82
N LYS A 126 14.69 -2.44 -31.04
CA LYS A 126 14.60 -3.24 -32.27
C LYS A 126 15.69 -4.30 -32.38
N ASP A 127 16.95 -3.92 -32.17
CA ASP A 127 18.11 -4.81 -32.30
C ASP A 127 18.05 -5.96 -31.27
N HIS A 128 17.42 -5.73 -30.11
CA HIS A 128 17.23 -6.73 -29.05
C HIS A 128 15.86 -7.42 -29.06
N ASN A 129 15.06 -7.25 -30.13
CA ASN A 129 13.75 -7.90 -30.27
C ASN A 129 12.77 -7.55 -29.13
N MET A 130 12.84 -6.32 -28.62
CA MET A 130 11.97 -5.80 -27.58
C MET A 130 10.82 -4.99 -28.19
N ILE A 131 9.59 -5.32 -27.83
CA ILE A 131 8.38 -4.61 -28.23
C ILE A 131 7.89 -3.78 -27.04
N VAL A 132 7.65 -2.49 -27.27
CA VAL A 132 7.06 -1.60 -26.26
C VAL A 132 5.57 -1.94 -26.09
N VAL A 133 5.17 -2.21 -24.86
CA VAL A 133 3.78 -2.44 -24.44
C VAL A 133 3.18 -1.18 -23.84
N GLN A 134 3.99 -0.42 -23.09
CA GLN A 134 3.55 0.83 -22.46
C GLN A 134 4.72 1.82 -22.38
N VAL A 135 4.41 3.10 -22.58
CA VAL A 135 5.30 4.24 -22.33
C VAL A 135 4.82 4.96 -21.07
N TYR A 136 5.73 5.38 -20.20
CA TYR A 136 5.37 6.22 -19.06
C TYR A 136 5.44 7.70 -19.48
N GLU A 137 4.29 8.36 -19.57
CA GLU A 137 4.17 9.73 -20.13
C GLU A 137 5.07 10.77 -19.42
N SER A 138 5.42 10.55 -18.14
CA SER A 138 6.29 11.45 -17.39
C SER A 138 7.80 11.13 -17.45
N SER A 139 8.22 10.19 -18.31
CA SER A 139 9.63 9.99 -18.64
C SER A 139 9.89 9.35 -20.01
N ASP A 140 10.63 10.06 -20.87
CA ASP A 140 11.07 9.59 -22.20
C ASP A 140 12.03 8.38 -22.17
N SER A 141 12.34 7.84 -20.99
CA SER A 141 13.35 6.81 -20.77
C SER A 141 12.81 5.54 -20.13
N HIS A 142 11.52 5.43 -19.80
CA HIS A 142 10.95 4.26 -19.13
C HIS A 142 9.88 3.60 -19.98
N PHE A 143 9.99 2.28 -20.12
CA PHE A 143 9.08 1.49 -20.95
C PHE A 143 8.72 0.18 -20.26
N VAL A 144 7.49 -0.28 -20.46
CA VAL A 144 7.15 -1.69 -20.29
C VAL A 144 7.33 -2.36 -21.63
N ILE A 145 8.10 -3.45 -21.67
CA ILE A 145 8.45 -4.18 -22.89
C ILE A 145 8.10 -5.67 -22.79
N ARG A 146 8.02 -6.33 -23.94
CA ARG A 146 8.05 -7.79 -24.08
C ARG A 146 9.13 -8.19 -25.09
N PHE A 147 9.74 -9.34 -24.90
CA PHE A 147 10.65 -9.92 -25.90
C PHE A 147 9.85 -10.68 -26.95
N SER A 148 10.06 -10.39 -28.24
CA SER A 148 9.34 -11.04 -29.34
C SER A 148 9.92 -12.41 -29.73
N ASN A 149 11.18 -12.67 -29.36
CA ASN A 149 11.93 -13.87 -29.70
C ASN A 149 12.20 -14.80 -28.50
N LEU A 150 11.84 -14.40 -27.28
CA LEU A 150 12.06 -15.18 -26.05
C LEU A 150 10.73 -15.48 -25.36
N THR A 151 10.63 -16.67 -24.77
CA THR A 151 9.58 -16.95 -23.78
C THR A 151 9.85 -16.16 -22.49
N PRO A 152 8.83 -15.91 -21.64
CA PRO A 152 9.04 -15.24 -20.35
C PRO A 152 10.11 -15.89 -19.48
N ASP A 153 10.11 -17.23 -19.38
CA ASP A 153 11.11 -17.99 -18.62
C ASP A 153 12.53 -17.81 -19.19
N GLN A 154 12.70 -17.71 -20.51
CA GLN A 154 14.01 -17.42 -21.12
C GLN A 154 14.44 -15.97 -20.91
N ALA A 155 13.50 -15.03 -21.03
CA ALA A 155 13.76 -13.61 -20.86
C ALA A 155 14.22 -13.30 -19.42
N ILE A 156 13.54 -13.81 -18.40
CA ILE A 156 13.91 -13.58 -17.00
C ILE A 156 15.30 -14.14 -16.65
N GLU A 157 15.72 -15.25 -17.26
CA GLU A 157 17.07 -15.81 -17.08
C GLU A 157 18.16 -14.92 -17.68
N GLN A 158 17.80 -14.03 -18.62
CA GLN A 158 18.75 -13.18 -19.34
C GLN A 158 18.72 -11.72 -18.89
N ILE A 159 17.75 -11.26 -18.08
CA ILE A 159 17.61 -9.82 -17.77
C ILE A 159 18.86 -9.20 -17.15
N ASN A 160 19.59 -9.95 -16.31
CA ASN A 160 20.82 -9.47 -15.69
C ASN A 160 21.93 -9.20 -16.74
N ASN A 161 21.84 -9.78 -17.93
CA ASN A 161 22.82 -9.61 -19.01
C ASN A 161 22.59 -8.34 -19.82
N PHE A 162 21.43 -7.69 -19.71
CA PHE A 162 21.11 -6.44 -20.41
C PHE A 162 21.59 -5.19 -19.64
N GLN A 163 22.35 -5.35 -18.56
CA GLN A 163 22.96 -4.22 -17.86
C GLN A 163 24.20 -3.75 -18.63
N ASP A 164 23.98 -2.81 -19.55
CA ASP A 164 25.02 -2.26 -20.43
C ASP A 164 25.19 -0.72 -20.29
N GLU A 165 25.88 -0.11 -21.27
CA GLU A 165 26.14 1.32 -21.25
C GLU A 165 24.88 2.19 -21.44
N PHE A 166 23.79 1.67 -22.02
CA PHE A 166 22.55 2.41 -22.27
C PHE A 166 21.51 2.19 -21.18
N ILE A 167 21.46 0.98 -20.61
CA ILE A 167 20.42 0.60 -19.65
C ILE A 167 20.80 1.02 -18.22
N GLN A 168 19.89 1.72 -17.55
CA GLN A 168 20.01 2.03 -16.12
C GLN A 168 19.54 0.85 -15.27
N TYR A 169 18.40 0.25 -15.63
CA TYR A 169 17.97 -1.04 -15.09
C TYR A 169 16.96 -1.71 -16.02
N ILE A 170 16.82 -3.01 -15.87
CA ILE A 170 15.72 -3.82 -16.39
C ILE A 170 15.26 -4.76 -15.28
N GLU A 171 13.95 -4.88 -15.09
CA GLU A 171 13.36 -5.76 -14.08
C GLU A 171 12.02 -6.37 -14.54
N PRO A 172 11.58 -7.50 -14.00
CA PRO A 172 10.27 -8.06 -14.34
C PRO A 172 9.13 -7.17 -13.82
N ASN A 173 8.10 -6.95 -14.64
CA ASN A 173 6.83 -6.37 -14.19
C ASN A 173 5.95 -7.49 -13.61
N PHE A 174 6.33 -8.02 -12.45
CA PHE A 174 5.53 -9.06 -11.80
C PHE A 174 4.13 -8.54 -11.47
N VAL A 175 3.14 -9.41 -11.67
CA VAL A 175 1.89 -9.33 -10.91
C VAL A 175 2.11 -10.03 -9.60
N GLN A 176 1.93 -9.32 -8.50
CA GLN A 176 2.16 -9.83 -7.16
C GLN A 176 0.84 -10.01 -6.42
N ILE A 177 0.65 -11.20 -5.86
CA ILE A 177 -0.39 -11.48 -4.86
C ILE A 177 0.31 -11.45 -3.50
N VAL A 178 0.02 -10.42 -2.71
CA VAL A 178 0.68 -10.16 -1.43
C VAL A 178 -0.35 -10.12 -0.32
N ASP A 179 0.04 -10.72 0.81
CA ASP A 179 -0.74 -10.61 2.04
C ASP A 179 -0.43 -9.24 2.68
N ASN A 180 -1.38 -8.32 2.54
CA ASN A 180 -1.46 -7.04 3.26
C ASN A 180 -2.51 -7.12 4.38
N LYS A 181 -2.89 -8.33 4.83
CA LYS A 181 -3.90 -8.48 5.88
C LYS A 181 -3.58 -7.63 7.09
N LEU A 182 -4.60 -6.90 7.50
CA LEU A 182 -4.81 -6.51 8.87
C LEU A 182 -5.02 -7.79 9.68
N SER A 183 -4.35 -7.88 10.80
CA SER A 183 -4.79 -8.74 11.88
C SER A 183 -6.14 -8.24 12.39
N MET A 184 -7.23 -8.80 11.87
CA MET A 184 -8.50 -8.73 12.57
C MET A 184 -8.49 -9.84 13.63
N SER A 185 -8.62 -9.49 14.91
CA SER A 185 -9.24 -10.42 15.85
C SER A 185 -10.75 -10.39 15.59
N GLN A 186 -11.40 -11.56 15.55
CA GLN A 186 -12.86 -11.60 15.64
C GLN A 186 -13.25 -11.29 17.09
N SER A 187 -13.34 -10.01 17.44
CA SER A 187 -13.95 -9.62 18.72
C SER A 187 -15.47 -9.70 18.59
N LYS A 188 -16.05 -10.78 19.13
CA LYS A 188 -17.49 -10.82 19.43
C LYS A 188 -17.73 -10.04 20.73
N ASN A 189 -18.07 -8.76 20.59
CA ASN A 189 -18.93 -7.93 21.46
C ASN A 189 -18.42 -6.48 21.51
N SER A 190 -18.98 -5.61 20.66
CA SER A 190 -18.93 -4.17 20.87
C SER A 190 -20.08 -3.76 21.79
N ASN A 191 -19.82 -3.72 23.10
CA ASN A 191 -20.71 -2.99 23.99
C ASN A 191 -20.42 -1.49 23.79
N ASN A 192 -21.46 -0.71 23.50
CA ASN A 192 -21.42 0.75 23.41
C ASN A 192 -20.80 1.35 24.69
N ILE A 193 -19.54 1.77 24.61
CA ILE A 193 -18.84 2.44 25.71
C ILE A 193 -19.02 3.94 25.52
N LYS A 194 -19.80 4.56 26.41
CA LYS A 194 -19.91 6.02 26.52
C LYS A 194 -18.71 6.55 27.30
N GLY A 195 -17.89 7.38 26.67
CA GLY A 195 -16.82 8.13 27.34
C GLY A 195 -17.37 9.24 28.26
N PRO A 196 -16.58 9.71 29.24
CA PRO A 196 -17.02 10.75 30.15
C PRO A 196 -16.96 12.14 29.49
N ASN A 197 -17.97 12.97 29.77
CA ASN A 197 -18.00 14.39 29.41
C ASN A 197 -16.91 15.16 30.17
N SER A 198 -15.96 15.79 29.47
CA SER A 198 -15.04 16.75 30.08
C SER A 198 -15.30 18.18 29.57
N THR A 199 -15.18 19.10 30.52
CA THR A 199 -15.49 20.53 30.42
C THR A 199 -14.33 21.34 29.81
N ASN A 200 -14.66 22.28 28.91
CA ASN A 200 -13.83 23.40 28.40
C ASN A 200 -12.60 23.08 27.52
N ILE A 201 -12.72 22.12 26.60
CA ILE A 201 -11.95 22.10 25.35
C ILE A 201 -12.96 22.04 24.20
N GLN A 202 -12.81 22.85 23.15
CA GLN A 202 -13.67 22.78 21.96
C GLN A 202 -13.30 21.51 21.17
N SER A 203 -13.69 20.36 21.69
CA SER A 203 -13.60 19.08 21.01
C SER A 203 -14.64 19.01 19.90
N PRO A 204 -14.35 18.32 18.78
CA PRO A 204 -15.33 18.07 17.74
C PRO A 204 -16.63 17.47 18.29
N ASN A 205 -17.75 17.79 17.64
CA ASN A 205 -19.08 17.28 18.00
C ASN A 205 -19.41 15.88 17.44
N ASP A 206 -18.41 15.19 16.88
CA ASP A 206 -18.51 13.91 16.20
C ASP A 206 -18.87 12.78 17.20
N PRO A 207 -19.95 12.03 16.97
CA PRO A 207 -20.46 11.04 17.93
C PRO A 207 -19.48 9.92 18.33
N LEU A 208 -18.52 9.55 17.47
CA LEU A 208 -17.56 8.49 17.72
C LEU A 208 -16.21 8.98 18.23
N LEU A 209 -16.02 10.29 18.46
CA LEU A 209 -14.77 10.83 19.01
C LEU A 209 -14.36 10.15 20.32
N SER A 210 -15.33 9.82 21.19
CA SER A 210 -15.04 9.13 22.46
C SER A 210 -14.55 7.69 22.29
N SER A 211 -14.71 7.10 21.11
CA SER A 211 -14.19 5.77 20.75
C SER A 211 -12.81 5.85 20.10
N GLN A 212 -12.31 7.06 19.79
CA GLN A 212 -11.01 7.30 19.16
C GLN A 212 -9.95 7.64 20.22
N TRP A 213 -9.55 6.64 21.01
CA TRP A 213 -8.59 6.80 22.12
C TRP A 213 -7.27 7.46 21.71
N PHE A 214 -6.85 7.31 20.46
CA PHE A 214 -5.64 7.94 19.94
C PHE A 214 -5.71 9.48 19.95
N HIS A 215 -6.90 10.08 19.93
CA HIS A 215 -7.06 11.53 20.11
C HIS A 215 -6.90 11.95 21.57
N TYR A 216 -7.45 11.16 22.49
CA TYR A 216 -7.44 11.41 23.92
C TYR A 216 -7.59 10.10 24.70
N ASN A 217 -6.53 9.71 25.41
CA ASN A 217 -6.51 8.53 26.25
C ASN A 217 -6.47 8.94 27.72
N ASN A 218 -7.58 8.77 28.41
CA ASN A 218 -7.72 9.07 29.84
C ASN A 218 -7.53 7.81 30.73
N GLY A 219 -7.07 6.70 30.16
CA GLY A 219 -6.93 5.42 30.85
C GLY A 219 -8.25 4.67 31.10
N GLN A 220 -9.38 5.11 30.54
CA GLN A 220 -10.69 4.46 30.70
C GLN A 220 -11.31 4.12 29.33
N PRO A 221 -12.04 2.99 29.21
CA PRO A 221 -12.18 1.90 30.18
C PRO A 221 -10.92 1.01 30.27
N ARG A 222 -9.94 1.23 29.39
CA ARG A 222 -8.65 0.54 29.33
C ARG A 222 -7.60 1.45 28.70
N GLY A 223 -6.33 1.11 28.89
CA GLY A 223 -5.19 1.88 28.41
C GLY A 223 -4.48 2.68 29.51
N LYS A 224 -3.46 3.43 29.11
CA LYS A 224 -2.64 4.28 29.97
C LYS A 224 -2.95 5.74 29.67
N GLU A 225 -3.21 6.51 30.71
CA GLU A 225 -3.45 7.96 30.58
C GLU A 225 -2.30 8.62 29.80
N PHE A 226 -2.64 9.54 28.91
CA PHE A 226 -1.72 10.26 28.02
C PHE A 226 -0.98 9.38 27.00
N ALA A 227 -1.34 8.10 26.87
CA ALA A 227 -0.92 7.25 25.77
C ALA A 227 -1.75 7.56 24.50
N ASP A 228 -1.55 8.74 23.94
CA ASP A 228 -2.25 9.27 22.77
C ASP A 228 -1.33 10.22 21.99
N ILE A 229 -1.78 10.75 20.84
CA ILE A 229 -0.97 11.61 19.95
C ILE A 229 -1.24 13.11 20.13
N LYS A 230 -1.90 13.50 21.23
CA LYS A 230 -2.17 14.91 21.63
C LYS A 230 -2.96 15.73 20.60
N THR A 231 -3.86 15.11 19.83
CA THR A 231 -4.57 15.80 18.75
C THR A 231 -5.49 16.90 19.24
N ILE A 232 -6.21 16.67 20.34
CA ILE A 232 -7.16 17.64 20.92
C ILE A 232 -6.49 18.99 21.20
N SER A 233 -5.30 18.97 21.81
CA SER A 233 -4.53 20.19 22.06
C SER A 233 -3.90 20.76 20.78
N ALA A 234 -3.45 19.90 19.86
CA ALA A 234 -2.85 20.32 18.60
C ALA A 234 -3.84 21.09 17.70
N TRP A 235 -5.13 20.76 17.75
CA TRP A 235 -6.19 21.44 16.99
C TRP A 235 -6.46 22.89 17.43
N ASN A 236 -5.92 23.33 18.58
CA ASN A 236 -5.89 24.74 18.95
C ASN A 236 -4.78 25.52 18.22
N VAL A 237 -3.78 24.82 17.67
CA VAL A 237 -2.68 25.40 16.90
C VAL A 237 -3.00 25.38 15.40
N SER A 238 -3.40 24.23 14.88
CA SER A 238 -3.81 24.09 13.48
C SER A 238 -4.75 22.90 13.31
N ARG A 239 -5.74 23.05 12.44
CA ARG A 239 -6.70 22.01 12.02
C ARG A 239 -6.46 21.56 10.59
N GLY A 240 -5.34 21.97 10.01
CA GLY A 240 -5.02 21.78 8.60
C GLY A 240 -5.60 22.89 7.70
N ASP A 241 -5.32 22.76 6.40
CA ASP A 241 -5.73 23.68 5.35
C ASP A 241 -6.04 22.88 4.07
N ALA A 242 -7.12 23.26 3.37
CA ALA A 242 -7.60 22.54 2.18
C ALA A 242 -6.60 22.53 1.01
N ARG A 243 -5.58 23.41 1.03
CA ARG A 243 -4.46 23.40 0.06
C ARG A 243 -3.53 22.21 0.24
N ILE A 244 -3.51 21.58 1.41
CA ILE A 244 -2.70 20.39 1.67
C ILE A 244 -3.53 19.14 1.36
N VAL A 245 -3.03 18.35 0.41
CA VAL A 245 -3.66 17.12 -0.04
C VAL A 245 -2.87 15.92 0.50
N ILE A 246 -3.59 14.98 1.13
CA ILE A 246 -3.08 13.68 1.56
C ILE A 246 -3.56 12.64 0.55
N ALA A 247 -2.64 12.01 -0.17
CA ALA A 247 -2.98 10.88 -1.02
C ALA A 247 -3.03 9.59 -0.20
N ILE A 248 -4.11 8.82 -0.36
CA ILE A 248 -4.28 7.50 0.24
C ILE A 248 -4.07 6.50 -0.88
N LEU A 249 -2.86 5.93 -0.96
CA LEU A 249 -2.51 4.92 -1.94
C LEU A 249 -2.86 3.56 -1.35
N ASP A 250 -3.96 2.98 -1.80
CA ASP A 250 -4.54 1.78 -1.18
C ASP A 250 -5.33 0.94 -2.21
N GLU A 251 -6.17 0.02 -1.76
CA GLU A 251 -7.07 -0.76 -2.63
C GLU A 251 -8.29 0.01 -3.16
N GLY A 252 -8.46 1.27 -2.75
CA GLY A 252 -9.57 2.15 -3.06
C GLY A 252 -10.01 2.96 -1.83
N VAL A 253 -10.93 3.89 -1.99
CA VAL A 253 -11.55 4.60 -0.87
C VAL A 253 -13.01 4.79 -1.23
N ASP A 254 -13.91 4.59 -0.27
CA ASP A 254 -15.31 4.93 -0.45
C ASP A 254 -15.46 6.46 -0.56
N THR A 255 -15.43 6.96 -1.79
CA THR A 255 -15.53 8.38 -2.12
C THR A 255 -16.90 8.97 -1.80
N LYS A 256 -17.89 8.13 -1.52
CA LYS A 256 -19.28 8.52 -1.22
C LYS A 256 -19.61 8.42 0.27
N HIS A 257 -18.69 7.89 1.09
CA HIS A 257 -18.86 7.78 2.52
C HIS A 257 -19.23 9.16 3.13
N PRO A 258 -20.27 9.26 3.99
CA PRO A 258 -20.74 10.53 4.54
C PRO A 258 -19.66 11.41 5.18
N ASP A 259 -18.70 10.81 5.91
CA ASP A 259 -17.57 11.53 6.52
C ASP A 259 -16.42 11.84 5.54
N LEU A 260 -16.41 11.32 4.32
CA LEU A 260 -15.28 11.50 3.38
C LEU A 260 -15.64 12.29 2.12
N LYS A 261 -16.88 12.22 1.65
CA LYS A 261 -17.30 12.74 0.33
C LYS A 261 -16.91 14.20 0.08
N ASP A 262 -16.95 15.06 1.11
CA ASP A 262 -16.64 16.49 0.99
C ASP A 262 -15.13 16.78 1.04
N LYS A 263 -14.32 15.74 1.23
CA LYS A 263 -12.85 15.77 1.34
C LYS A 263 -12.16 15.32 0.06
N ILE A 264 -12.84 14.60 -0.81
CA ILE A 264 -12.25 13.92 -1.97
C ILE A 264 -11.84 14.92 -3.05
N VAL A 265 -10.61 14.76 -3.55
CA VAL A 265 -10.07 15.48 -4.71
C VAL A 265 -9.23 14.56 -5.57
N ASN A 266 -9.24 14.76 -6.89
CA ASN A 266 -8.32 14.11 -7.84
C ASN A 266 -8.21 12.59 -7.70
N ALA A 267 -9.31 11.90 -7.37
CA ALA A 267 -9.32 10.46 -7.22
C ALA A 267 -8.87 9.74 -8.50
N TYR A 268 -8.17 8.61 -8.37
CA TYR A 268 -7.59 7.88 -9.49
C TYR A 268 -7.53 6.38 -9.24
N ASP A 269 -7.88 5.59 -10.25
CA ASP A 269 -7.67 4.15 -10.27
C ASP A 269 -6.43 3.82 -11.11
N ALA A 270 -5.30 3.55 -10.45
CA ALA A 270 -4.06 3.18 -11.13
C ALA A 270 -4.07 1.73 -11.63
N VAL A 271 -5.01 0.89 -11.17
CA VAL A 271 -5.19 -0.49 -11.63
C VAL A 271 -5.85 -0.49 -13.00
N GLU A 272 -6.94 0.25 -13.14
CA GLU A 272 -7.69 0.38 -14.40
C GLU A 272 -7.21 1.54 -15.27
N GLN A 273 -6.33 2.39 -14.73
CA GLN A 273 -5.90 3.65 -15.36
C GLN A 273 -7.09 4.58 -15.63
N ASP A 274 -8.06 4.56 -14.72
CA ASP A 274 -9.28 5.34 -14.83
C ASP A 274 -9.19 6.64 -14.03
N PHE A 275 -9.50 7.74 -14.72
CA PHE A 275 -9.58 9.09 -14.14
C PHE A 275 -11.02 9.49 -13.81
N SER A 276 -12.01 8.64 -14.11
CA SER A 276 -13.33 8.75 -13.51
C SER A 276 -13.12 8.64 -12.00
N GLN A 277 -13.57 9.65 -11.25
CA GLN A 277 -13.19 9.88 -9.85
C GLN A 277 -13.79 8.85 -8.86
N ASP A 278 -13.87 7.58 -9.25
CA ASP A 278 -14.50 6.53 -8.49
C ASP A 278 -13.63 5.27 -8.36
N PRO A 279 -12.46 5.37 -7.69
CA PRO A 279 -11.66 4.20 -7.30
C PRO A 279 -12.38 3.43 -6.18
N GLN A 280 -13.49 2.78 -6.55
CA GLN A 280 -14.38 2.08 -5.65
C GLN A 280 -13.60 1.04 -4.84
N PRO A 281 -13.75 1.04 -3.52
CA PRO A 281 -12.99 0.16 -2.65
C PRO A 281 -13.50 -1.28 -2.78
N GLU A 282 -12.59 -2.23 -2.98
CA GLU A 282 -12.92 -3.67 -2.96
C GLU A 282 -12.88 -4.28 -1.54
N ALA A 283 -12.27 -3.55 -0.59
CA ALA A 283 -12.26 -3.85 0.85
C ALA A 283 -12.36 -2.54 1.66
N GLY A 284 -12.39 -2.59 2.99
CA GLY A 284 -12.51 -1.40 3.84
C GLY A 284 -11.20 -0.69 4.23
N HIS A 285 -10.05 -1.17 3.73
CA HIS A 285 -8.72 -0.79 4.25
C HIS A 285 -8.38 0.67 3.96
N GLY A 286 -8.48 1.10 2.70
CA GLY A 286 -8.16 2.45 2.30
C GLY A 286 -9.16 3.46 2.86
N THR A 287 -10.45 3.09 2.95
CA THR A 287 -11.47 3.91 3.64
C THR A 287 -11.13 4.10 5.11
N ALA A 288 -10.74 3.05 5.83
CA ALA A 288 -10.28 3.17 7.22
C ALA A 288 -9.05 4.07 7.38
N CYS A 289 -8.08 3.96 6.47
CA CYS A 289 -6.90 4.83 6.45
C CYS A 289 -7.27 6.30 6.16
N ALA A 290 -8.19 6.54 5.23
CA ALA A 290 -8.67 7.88 4.88
C ALA A 290 -9.37 8.57 6.06
N GLY A 291 -10.21 7.81 6.79
CA GLY A 291 -10.90 8.32 7.99
C GLY A 291 -9.93 8.81 9.06
N ILE A 292 -8.92 7.99 9.39
CA ILE A 292 -7.88 8.35 10.37
C ILE A 292 -7.13 9.62 9.92
N ALA A 293 -6.71 9.67 8.66
CA ALA A 293 -5.91 10.77 8.15
C ALA A 293 -6.68 12.10 8.13
N GLY A 294 -7.95 12.08 7.71
CA GLY A 294 -8.70 13.31 7.48
C GLY A 294 -10.18 13.13 7.14
N ALA A 295 -10.92 12.29 7.87
CA ALA A 295 -12.37 12.39 7.92
C ALA A 295 -12.84 13.83 8.17
N SER A 296 -14.04 14.15 7.68
CA SER A 296 -14.72 15.41 7.97
C SER A 296 -14.98 15.47 9.46
N THR A 297 -14.51 16.53 10.10
CA THR A 297 -14.57 16.68 11.56
C THR A 297 -15.45 17.87 11.94
N ASP A 298 -16.08 17.81 13.11
CA ASP A 298 -17.05 18.79 13.65
C ASP A 298 -18.34 18.89 12.80
N ASN A 299 -18.73 17.77 12.20
CA ASN A 299 -19.81 17.66 11.23
C ASN A 299 -21.04 16.88 11.75
N ILE A 300 -21.13 16.62 13.06
CA ILE A 300 -22.16 15.82 13.77
C ILE A 300 -22.32 14.36 13.30
N LEU A 301 -21.35 13.84 12.55
CA LEU A 301 -21.34 12.49 12.02
C LEU A 301 -20.11 11.74 12.51
N GLY A 302 -20.24 10.41 12.53
CA GLY A 302 -19.15 9.46 12.66
C GLY A 302 -17.93 9.88 13.48
N VAL A 303 -16.77 9.87 12.83
CA VAL A 303 -15.43 9.95 13.43
C VAL A 303 -14.74 11.27 13.08
N SER A 304 -13.83 11.68 13.96
CA SER A 304 -12.97 12.83 13.71
C SER A 304 -11.68 12.40 12.99
N GLY A 305 -11.38 13.04 11.86
CA GLY A 305 -10.08 12.90 11.20
C GLY A 305 -9.01 13.73 11.90
N ILE A 306 -7.74 13.34 11.77
CA ILE A 306 -6.64 14.15 12.31
C ILE A 306 -6.54 15.50 11.59
N ALA A 307 -6.49 15.52 10.26
CA ALA A 307 -6.32 16.73 9.47
C ALA A 307 -7.67 17.30 8.95
N TRP A 308 -8.42 17.96 9.86
CA TRP A 308 -9.83 18.36 9.65
C TRP A 308 -10.10 19.09 8.35
N ASN A 309 -9.21 19.99 7.92
CA ASN A 309 -9.44 20.86 6.78
C ASN A 309 -8.69 20.42 5.52
N CYS A 310 -7.74 19.48 5.62
CA CYS A 310 -6.95 18.97 4.48
C CYS A 310 -7.81 18.14 3.51
N LYS A 311 -7.41 17.99 2.26
CA LYS A 311 -8.15 17.16 1.28
C LYS A 311 -7.55 15.76 1.16
N ILE A 312 -8.37 14.80 0.77
CA ILE A 312 -7.98 13.40 0.56
C ILE A 312 -7.97 13.11 -0.95
N MET A 313 -6.88 12.53 -1.44
CA MET A 313 -6.75 12.02 -2.81
C MET A 313 -6.70 10.49 -2.80
N PRO A 314 -7.83 9.81 -3.04
CA PRO A 314 -7.86 8.37 -3.22
C PRO A 314 -7.06 7.96 -4.45
N VAL A 315 -6.10 7.04 -4.28
CA VAL A 315 -5.37 6.45 -5.39
C VAL A 315 -5.38 4.94 -5.23
N ARG A 316 -6.21 4.27 -6.03
CA ARG A 316 -6.31 2.82 -5.99
C ARG A 316 -5.15 2.17 -6.75
N ILE A 317 -4.41 1.31 -6.06
CA ILE A 317 -3.20 0.64 -6.56
C ILE A 317 -3.29 -0.89 -6.49
N ALA A 318 -4.37 -1.43 -5.94
CA ALA A 318 -4.55 -2.87 -5.82
C ALA A 318 -6.01 -3.29 -6.00
N LYS A 319 -6.15 -4.52 -6.48
CA LYS A 319 -7.37 -5.32 -6.34
C LYS A 319 -7.29 -6.20 -5.12
N VAL A 320 -8.42 -6.67 -4.63
CA VAL A 320 -8.52 -7.56 -3.46
C VAL A 320 -9.22 -8.84 -3.88
N ASN A 321 -8.53 -9.97 -3.73
CA ASN A 321 -9.13 -11.26 -4.04
C ASN A 321 -10.02 -11.79 -2.91
N GLN A 322 -10.65 -12.95 -3.12
CA GLN A 322 -11.52 -13.60 -2.14
C GLN A 322 -10.84 -13.95 -0.80
N GLU A 323 -9.52 -14.13 -0.79
CA GLU A 323 -8.72 -14.35 0.42
C GLU A 323 -8.29 -13.04 1.10
N ARG A 324 -8.78 -11.90 0.60
CA ARG A 324 -8.43 -10.53 1.00
C ARG A 324 -6.96 -10.18 0.77
N LYS A 325 -6.29 -10.88 -0.15
CA LYS A 325 -4.93 -10.54 -0.57
C LYS A 325 -4.97 -9.51 -1.68
N TRP A 326 -4.00 -8.61 -1.63
CA TRP A 326 -3.87 -7.58 -2.64
C TRP A 326 -3.23 -8.16 -3.88
N ILE A 327 -3.72 -7.70 -5.02
CA ILE A 327 -3.13 -8.00 -6.30
C ILE A 327 -2.80 -6.71 -7.03
N THR A 328 -1.52 -6.56 -7.32
CA THR A 328 -0.94 -5.34 -7.91
C THR A 328 0.26 -5.69 -8.77
N SER A 329 0.87 -4.69 -9.40
CA SER A 329 2.11 -4.84 -10.15
C SER A 329 3.07 -3.71 -9.83
N THR A 330 4.35 -3.95 -10.13
CA THR A 330 5.39 -2.93 -10.02
C THR A 330 5.00 -1.63 -10.76
N SER A 331 4.47 -1.78 -11.99
CA SER A 331 3.99 -0.65 -12.80
C SER A 331 2.82 0.11 -12.17
N THR A 332 1.85 -0.61 -11.58
CA THR A 332 0.67 -0.02 -10.96
C THR A 332 1.03 0.82 -9.73
N ILE A 333 1.89 0.30 -8.85
CA ILE A 333 2.37 1.01 -7.66
C ILE A 333 3.11 2.29 -8.07
N ALA A 334 4.08 2.17 -8.98
CA ALA A 334 4.87 3.31 -9.44
C ALA A 334 4.00 4.39 -10.11
N ARG A 335 3.00 3.98 -10.90
CA ARG A 335 2.02 4.88 -11.52
C ARG A 335 1.20 5.64 -10.49
N GLY A 336 0.68 4.96 -9.46
CA GLY A 336 -0.09 5.60 -8.38
C GLY A 336 0.73 6.64 -7.61
N ILE A 337 1.98 6.31 -7.26
CA ILE A 337 2.90 7.23 -6.57
C ILE A 337 3.18 8.47 -7.44
N ARG A 338 3.48 8.28 -8.73
CA ARG A 338 3.73 9.38 -9.67
C ARG A 338 2.51 10.28 -9.84
N TYR A 339 1.33 9.68 -10.05
CA TYR A 339 0.09 10.43 -10.20
C TYR A 339 -0.18 11.31 -8.97
N ALA A 340 -0.06 10.75 -7.76
CA ALA A 340 -0.29 11.50 -6.52
C ALA A 340 0.66 12.72 -6.42
N ALA A 341 1.94 12.51 -6.68
CA ALA A 341 2.95 13.57 -6.66
C ALA A 341 2.72 14.63 -7.76
N GLU A 342 2.37 14.22 -8.98
CA GLU A 342 2.06 15.11 -10.11
C GLU A 342 0.81 15.95 -9.87
N ARG A 343 -0.18 15.39 -9.16
CA ARG A 343 -1.40 16.10 -8.76
C ARG A 343 -1.25 16.89 -7.45
N GLY A 344 -0.02 17.03 -6.95
CA GLY A 344 0.31 17.95 -5.87
C GLY A 344 0.00 17.42 -4.47
N ALA A 345 -0.15 16.10 -4.29
CA ALA A 345 -0.21 15.53 -2.96
C ALA A 345 1.06 15.89 -2.18
N ARG A 346 0.90 16.50 -1.00
CA ARG A 346 2.00 16.89 -0.12
C ARG A 346 2.37 15.79 0.86
N VAL A 347 1.45 14.87 1.10
CA VAL A 347 1.64 13.67 1.92
C VAL A 347 1.08 12.49 1.15
N ILE A 348 1.81 11.39 1.11
CA ILE A 348 1.39 10.16 0.45
C ILE A 348 1.44 9.03 1.50
N ASN A 349 0.27 8.60 1.94
CA ASN A 349 0.10 7.50 2.88
C ASN A 349 0.19 6.16 2.14
N CYS A 350 1.02 5.27 2.65
CA CYS A 350 1.28 3.95 2.09
C CYS A 350 1.15 2.89 3.19
N SER A 351 -0.09 2.54 3.53
CA SER A 351 -0.43 1.52 4.53
C SER A 351 -0.33 0.08 3.96
N TRP A 352 0.69 -0.18 3.15
CA TRP A 352 0.88 -1.43 2.42
C TRP A 352 2.37 -1.78 2.32
N ARG A 353 2.64 -3.05 2.02
CA ARG A 353 3.97 -3.51 1.62
C ARG A 353 3.98 -3.97 0.17
N TYR A 354 5.18 -4.03 -0.40
CA TYR A 354 5.46 -4.74 -1.63
C TYR A 354 6.60 -5.72 -1.38
N ALA A 355 6.45 -6.98 -1.79
CA ALA A 355 7.35 -8.03 -1.32
C ALA A 355 8.74 -7.97 -1.97
N ILE A 356 8.82 -7.62 -3.26
CA ILE A 356 10.08 -7.63 -4.01
C ILE A 356 10.61 -6.20 -4.14
N PRO A 357 11.86 -5.90 -3.72
CA PRO A 357 12.48 -4.59 -3.99
C PRO A 357 12.48 -4.26 -5.48
N SER A 358 12.19 -3.02 -5.84
CA SER A 358 12.06 -2.60 -7.24
C SER A 358 12.76 -1.27 -7.50
N TRP A 359 13.53 -1.19 -8.58
CA TRP A 359 14.10 0.09 -9.02
C TRP A 359 13.01 1.04 -9.52
N HIS A 360 11.97 0.52 -10.17
CA HIS A 360 10.89 1.34 -10.69
C HIS A 360 10.05 1.99 -9.58
N ILE A 361 9.74 1.25 -8.50
CA ILE A 361 9.08 1.83 -7.32
C ILE A 361 10.02 2.81 -6.62
N ASN A 362 11.32 2.49 -6.48
CA ASN A 362 12.31 3.41 -5.90
C ASN A 362 12.39 4.74 -6.68
N ASP A 363 12.38 4.69 -8.01
CA ASP A 363 12.34 5.86 -8.88
C ASP A 363 11.06 6.70 -8.69
N ALA A 364 9.91 6.05 -8.53
CA ALA A 364 8.65 6.74 -8.28
C ALA A 364 8.64 7.43 -6.92
N ILE A 365 9.22 6.80 -5.89
CA ILE A 365 9.43 7.38 -4.57
C ILE A 365 10.36 8.61 -4.67
N ASP A 366 11.50 8.50 -5.36
CA ASP A 366 12.42 9.63 -5.57
C ASP A 366 11.75 10.78 -6.32
N PHE A 367 10.93 10.46 -7.32
CA PHE A 367 10.14 11.45 -8.02
C PHE A 367 9.16 12.16 -7.09
N ALA A 368 8.42 11.43 -6.24
CA ALA A 368 7.51 12.04 -5.27
C ALA A 368 8.24 12.96 -4.27
N ILE A 369 9.39 12.52 -3.74
CA ILE A 369 10.25 13.33 -2.87
C ILE A 369 10.69 14.61 -3.60
N SER A 370 11.09 14.51 -4.87
CA SER A 370 11.48 15.67 -5.69
C SER A 370 10.34 16.67 -5.94
N LYS A 371 9.09 16.24 -5.76
CA LYS A 371 7.88 17.08 -5.80
C LYS A 371 7.47 17.60 -4.41
N ASN A 372 8.33 17.46 -3.40
CA ASN A 372 8.07 17.82 -2.00
C ASN A 372 6.91 17.04 -1.35
N ALA A 373 6.63 15.83 -1.84
CA ALA A 373 5.71 14.92 -1.17
C ALA A 373 6.44 14.16 -0.05
N VAL A 374 5.83 14.12 1.13
CA VAL A 374 6.29 13.30 2.26
C VAL A 374 5.66 11.92 2.15
N MET A 375 6.49 10.91 1.93
CA MET A 375 6.06 9.50 1.87
C MET A 375 6.01 8.92 3.29
N VAL A 376 4.88 8.34 3.67
CA VAL A 376 4.67 7.72 4.98
C VAL A 376 4.26 6.26 4.79
N PHE A 377 5.13 5.34 5.21
CA PHE A 377 4.94 3.90 5.05
C PHE A 377 4.68 3.21 6.39
N ALA A 378 3.72 2.28 6.39
CA ALA A 378 3.55 1.33 7.48
C ALA A 378 4.75 0.34 7.54
N ALA A 379 5.25 0.03 8.74
CA ALA A 379 6.43 -0.83 8.88
C ALA A 379 6.16 -2.33 8.58
N GLY A 380 4.92 -2.79 8.77
CA GLY A 380 4.50 -4.18 8.66
C GLY A 380 4.00 -4.78 9.98
N ASN A 381 3.39 -5.97 9.91
CA ASN A 381 2.57 -6.55 10.99
C ASN A 381 2.98 -7.98 11.37
N GLU A 382 4.20 -8.39 11.02
CA GLU A 382 4.69 -9.76 11.15
C GLU A 382 5.66 -9.99 12.32
N ASN A 383 5.87 -8.97 13.18
CA ASN A 383 6.79 -9.00 14.30
C ASN A 383 8.22 -9.40 13.90
N ARG A 384 8.75 -8.77 12.84
CA ARG A 384 10.08 -9.01 12.26
C ARG A 384 10.67 -7.70 11.70
N SER A 385 11.72 -7.81 10.87
CA SER A 385 12.32 -6.66 10.20
C SER A 385 11.32 -5.87 9.35
N VAL A 386 11.48 -4.55 9.30
CA VAL A 386 10.68 -3.62 8.48
C VAL A 386 10.55 -4.07 7.01
N ASN A 387 9.33 -3.97 6.48
CA ASN A 387 9.02 -4.35 5.10
C ASN A 387 9.44 -3.29 4.07
N TYR A 388 9.62 -3.70 2.82
CA TYR A 388 9.72 -2.77 1.69
C TYR A 388 8.31 -2.22 1.33
N PRO A 389 8.15 -0.92 1.02
CA PRO A 389 9.19 0.12 0.87
C PRO A 389 9.60 0.89 2.14
N ALA A 390 8.96 0.66 3.29
CA ALA A 390 9.29 1.37 4.54
C ALA A 390 10.79 1.29 4.90
N LYS A 391 11.44 0.17 4.59
CA LYS A 391 12.89 -0.06 4.75
C LYS A 391 13.78 1.01 4.08
N LEU A 392 13.27 1.74 3.09
CA LEU A 392 13.99 2.81 2.40
C LEU A 392 14.22 4.05 3.27
N SER A 393 13.64 4.16 4.47
CA SER A 393 13.85 5.30 5.39
C SER A 393 15.32 5.54 5.76
N LYS A 394 16.19 4.53 5.64
CA LYS A 394 17.65 4.67 5.85
C LYS A 394 18.38 5.33 4.69
N THR A 395 17.81 5.27 3.49
CA THR A 395 18.48 5.67 2.25
C THR A 395 17.75 6.77 1.50
N LYS A 396 16.50 7.07 1.89
CA LYS A 396 15.63 8.08 1.30
C LYS A 396 14.90 8.85 2.38
N SER A 397 14.48 10.08 2.06
CA SER A 397 13.65 10.92 2.95
C SER A 397 12.20 10.44 2.94
N VAL A 398 11.96 9.28 3.55
CA VAL A 398 10.62 8.69 3.77
C VAL A 398 10.46 8.33 5.24
N VAL A 399 9.21 8.25 5.72
CA VAL A 399 8.89 7.89 7.10
C VAL A 399 8.47 6.43 7.17
N ALA A 400 9.06 5.65 8.07
CA ALA A 400 8.60 4.30 8.42
C ALA A 400 7.94 4.33 9.80
N VAL A 401 6.70 3.84 9.88
CA VAL A 401 5.85 3.98 11.07
C VAL A 401 5.55 2.62 11.69
N GLY A 402 6.03 2.42 12.92
CA GLY A 402 5.65 1.28 13.76
C GLY A 402 4.38 1.54 14.57
N ALA A 403 3.88 0.53 15.27
CA ALA A 403 2.62 0.60 16.03
C ALA A 403 2.81 0.48 17.55
N THR A 404 1.95 1.19 18.28
CA THR A 404 1.77 1.07 19.74
C THR A 404 0.31 0.74 20.08
N ASN A 405 0.09 0.19 21.28
CA ASN A 405 -1.26 -0.06 21.80
C ASN A 405 -1.73 1.03 22.78
N GLU A 406 -2.95 0.88 23.30
CA GLU A 406 -3.57 1.84 24.22
C GLU A 406 -2.87 1.96 25.59
N TRP A 407 -1.89 1.10 25.90
CA TRP A 407 -1.04 1.18 27.10
C TRP A 407 0.34 1.80 26.83
N ASP A 408 0.57 2.34 25.63
CA ASP A 408 1.86 2.91 25.22
C ASP A 408 2.95 1.85 24.99
N GLU A 409 2.58 0.58 24.86
CA GLU A 409 3.51 -0.50 24.57
C GLU A 409 3.74 -0.58 23.06
N PHE A 410 4.98 -0.84 22.64
CA PHE A 410 5.29 -1.28 21.29
C PHE A 410 4.47 -2.53 21.00
N LYS A 411 3.82 -2.55 19.84
CA LYS A 411 2.89 -3.62 19.53
C LYS A 411 3.64 -4.91 19.17
N SER A 412 3.46 -5.94 20.00
CA SER A 412 3.97 -7.30 19.82
C SER A 412 2.87 -8.34 20.10
N PRO A 413 3.04 -9.62 19.75
CA PRO A 413 2.08 -10.68 20.10
C PRO A 413 1.90 -10.90 21.61
N SER A 414 2.81 -10.37 22.43
CA SER A 414 2.78 -10.44 23.89
C SER A 414 2.26 -9.17 24.57
N SER A 415 1.92 -8.13 23.79
CA SER A 415 1.37 -6.88 24.32
C SER A 415 -0.01 -7.11 24.95
N MET A 416 -0.37 -6.32 25.96
CA MET A 416 -1.52 -6.61 26.83
C MET A 416 -2.90 -6.31 26.21
N ASP A 417 -2.91 -5.88 24.95
CA ASP A 417 -4.11 -5.59 24.15
C ASP A 417 -4.88 -6.82 23.66
N ASN A 418 -4.35 -8.03 23.87
CA ASN A 418 -4.93 -9.31 23.44
C ASN A 418 -4.98 -9.52 21.91
N GLU A 419 -4.27 -8.71 21.11
CA GLU A 419 -4.09 -8.95 19.69
C GLU A 419 -2.84 -9.80 19.41
N ARG A 420 -2.92 -10.75 18.47
CA ARG A 420 -1.86 -11.75 18.24
C ARG A 420 -0.81 -11.37 17.18
N TRP A 421 -0.87 -10.17 16.65
CA TRP A 421 0.10 -9.65 15.68
C TRP A 421 1.19 -8.80 16.37
N GLY A 422 2.21 -8.41 15.63
CA GLY A 422 3.21 -7.46 16.12
C GLY A 422 3.70 -6.52 15.03
N SER A 423 3.98 -5.28 15.40
CA SER A 423 4.62 -4.31 14.52
C SER A 423 5.99 -4.84 14.11
N ASN A 424 6.35 -4.64 12.86
CA ASN A 424 7.74 -4.81 12.46
C ASN A 424 8.61 -3.74 13.11
N PHE A 425 9.88 -4.08 13.29
CA PHE A 425 10.88 -3.30 14.02
C PHE A 425 12.23 -3.37 13.29
N GLY A 426 13.13 -2.45 13.61
CA GLY A 426 14.46 -2.38 13.03
C GLY A 426 14.98 -0.94 13.00
N PRO A 427 16.26 -0.77 12.60
CA PRO A 427 16.91 0.54 12.55
C PRO A 427 16.24 1.52 11.56
N GLU A 428 15.31 1.04 10.74
CA GLU A 428 14.50 1.78 9.78
C GLU A 428 13.29 2.49 10.39
N ILE A 429 12.80 2.09 11.57
CA ILE A 429 11.65 2.75 12.21
C ILE A 429 11.98 4.21 12.48
N THR A 430 11.17 5.13 11.94
CA THR A 430 11.35 6.57 12.16
C THR A 430 10.69 6.98 13.48
N LEU A 431 9.44 6.56 13.68
CA LEU A 431 8.68 6.75 14.91
C LEU A 431 7.54 5.73 14.98
N THR A 432 6.83 5.72 16.09
CA THR A 432 5.61 4.92 16.28
C THR A 432 4.37 5.80 16.45
N ALA A 433 3.21 5.26 16.14
CA ALA A 433 1.92 5.86 16.48
C ALA A 433 0.94 4.77 16.97
N PRO A 434 -0.19 5.12 17.59
CA PRO A 434 -1.26 4.17 17.89
C PRO A 434 -1.63 3.31 16.69
N GLY A 435 -1.83 2.01 16.90
CA GLY A 435 -2.18 1.08 15.84
C GLY A 435 -3.07 -0.07 16.27
N VAL A 436 -3.64 0.00 17.48
CA VAL A 436 -4.47 -1.06 18.05
C VAL A 436 -5.85 -0.52 18.43
N HIS A 437 -6.90 -1.24 18.05
CA HIS A 437 -8.30 -0.92 18.33
C HIS A 437 -8.67 0.51 17.93
N ILE A 438 -8.34 0.88 16.69
CA ILE A 438 -8.58 2.21 16.18
C ILE A 438 -10.00 2.30 15.60
N CYS A 439 -10.78 3.24 16.15
CA CYS A 439 -12.09 3.58 15.61
C CYS A 439 -11.94 4.55 14.42
N THR A 440 -12.53 4.21 13.27
CA THR A 440 -12.45 4.98 12.02
C THR A 440 -13.59 4.60 11.07
N THR A 441 -13.69 5.28 9.92
CA THR A 441 -14.61 4.95 8.83
C THR A 441 -14.37 3.54 8.28
N ASP A 442 -15.41 2.91 7.78
CA ASP A 442 -15.39 1.70 6.97
C ASP A 442 -16.18 1.97 5.68
N ASN A 443 -16.23 1.04 4.73
CA ASN A 443 -17.03 1.25 3.52
C ASN A 443 -18.52 1.40 3.87
N SER A 444 -19.19 2.39 3.29
CA SER A 444 -20.60 2.61 3.56
C SER A 444 -21.50 1.52 2.96
N GLY A 445 -22.60 1.23 3.66
CA GLY A 445 -23.61 0.27 3.24
C GLY A 445 -23.39 -1.16 3.77
N ILE A 446 -24.50 -1.87 3.95
CA ILE A 446 -24.51 -3.22 4.54
C ILE A 446 -23.70 -4.21 3.70
N GLY A 447 -22.80 -4.93 4.36
CA GLY A 447 -21.99 -5.99 3.76
C GLY A 447 -20.68 -5.51 3.11
N ASN A 448 -20.44 -4.19 3.08
CA ASN A 448 -19.23 -3.60 2.55
C ASN A 448 -18.20 -3.42 3.69
N GLY A 449 -16.91 -3.64 3.44
CA GLY A 449 -15.88 -3.35 4.43
C GLY A 449 -15.49 -4.48 5.41
N TYR A 450 -15.15 -4.10 6.64
CA TYR A 450 -14.83 -4.98 7.76
C TYR A 450 -16.05 -5.29 8.62
N ASP A 451 -16.75 -4.25 9.07
CA ASP A 451 -18.03 -4.38 9.76
C ASP A 451 -19.16 -4.39 8.74
N LYS A 452 -19.80 -5.56 8.62
CA LYS A 452 -20.89 -5.74 7.65
C LYS A 452 -22.16 -4.96 7.98
N ASN A 453 -22.24 -4.33 9.15
CA ASN A 453 -23.46 -3.67 9.63
C ASN A 453 -23.25 -2.19 9.96
N SER A 454 -22.07 -1.63 9.67
CA SER A 454 -21.71 -0.28 10.07
C SER A 454 -20.83 0.37 9.02
N ASP A 455 -21.03 1.66 8.77
CA ASP A 455 -20.13 2.48 7.94
C ASP A 455 -18.83 2.85 8.70
N TYR A 456 -18.62 2.25 9.88
CA TYR A 456 -17.49 2.50 10.77
C TYR A 456 -17.00 1.20 11.39
N ILE A 457 -15.69 1.12 11.63
CA ILE A 457 -15.02 0.05 12.35
C ILE A 457 -14.47 0.58 13.68
N PHE A 458 -14.50 -0.26 14.71
CA PHE A 458 -14.07 0.09 16.08
C PHE A 458 -12.74 -0.57 16.50
N ASP A 459 -12.26 -1.53 15.71
CA ASP A 459 -11.10 -2.36 16.03
C ASP A 459 -10.09 -2.46 14.87
N PHE A 460 -9.96 -1.40 14.07
CA PHE A 460 -8.96 -1.35 13.01
C PHE A 460 -7.55 -1.42 13.62
N ASN A 461 -6.79 -2.45 13.22
CA ASN A 461 -5.49 -2.81 13.79
C ASN A 461 -4.40 -2.82 12.73
N GLY A 462 -3.18 -2.50 13.12
CA GLY A 462 -1.98 -2.63 12.29
C GLY A 462 -1.17 -1.35 12.26
N THR A 463 0.07 -1.47 11.77
CA THR A 463 0.85 -0.30 11.34
C THR A 463 0.14 0.50 10.23
N SER A 464 -0.82 -0.13 9.53
CA SER A 464 -1.77 0.52 8.62
C SER A 464 -2.69 1.55 9.28
N ALA A 465 -2.93 1.45 10.60
CA ALA A 465 -3.65 2.47 11.36
C ALA A 465 -2.71 3.58 11.88
N SER A 466 -1.44 3.24 12.12
CA SER A 466 -0.41 4.18 12.59
C SER A 466 0.09 5.12 11.49
N ALA A 467 0.34 4.61 10.28
CA ALA A 467 0.80 5.41 9.14
C ALA A 467 -0.14 6.60 8.77
N PRO A 468 -1.47 6.43 8.69
CA PRO A 468 -2.36 7.56 8.39
C PRO A 468 -2.43 8.59 9.53
N MET A 469 -2.13 8.20 10.77
CA MET A 469 -2.00 9.18 11.86
C MET A 469 -0.82 10.11 11.66
N VAL A 470 0.32 9.55 11.30
CA VAL A 470 1.52 10.34 10.96
C VAL A 470 1.26 11.18 9.70
N SER A 471 0.56 10.62 8.71
CA SER A 471 0.19 11.36 7.50
C SER A 471 -0.69 12.58 7.80
N GLY A 472 -1.70 12.43 8.67
CA GLY A 472 -2.53 13.53 9.14
C GLY A 472 -1.72 14.58 9.91
N ALA A 473 -0.83 14.17 10.81
CA ALA A 473 0.04 15.08 11.56
C ALA A 473 0.96 15.90 10.64
N VAL A 474 1.57 15.26 9.65
CA VAL A 474 2.39 15.94 8.64
C VAL A 474 1.56 16.94 7.85
N ALA A 475 0.32 16.59 7.48
CA ALA A 475 -0.54 17.50 6.72
C ALA A 475 -0.89 18.77 7.51
N ILE A 476 -1.18 18.65 8.82
CA ILE A 476 -1.44 19.79 9.70
C ILE A 476 -0.19 20.68 9.84
N LEU A 477 0.98 20.07 10.01
CA LEU A 477 2.25 20.78 10.03
C LEU A 477 2.48 21.56 8.73
N LEU A 478 2.31 20.90 7.58
CA LEU A 478 2.48 21.54 6.27
C LEU A 478 1.43 22.62 5.98
N SER A 479 0.31 22.63 6.69
CA SER A 479 -0.70 23.68 6.56
C SER A 479 -0.25 25.02 7.15
N ILE A 480 0.60 24.99 8.18
CA ILE A 480 1.22 26.18 8.78
C ILE A 480 2.63 26.45 8.27
N ARG A 481 3.31 25.42 7.74
CA ARG A 481 4.68 25.48 7.21
C ARG A 481 4.77 24.80 5.83
N PRO A 482 4.12 25.37 4.79
CA PRO A 482 4.03 24.74 3.48
C PRO A 482 5.37 24.67 2.73
N ASP A 483 6.36 25.46 3.13
CA ASP A 483 7.69 25.57 2.55
C ASP A 483 8.63 24.40 2.91
N LEU A 484 8.27 23.58 3.89
CA LEU A 484 9.13 22.50 4.37
C LEU A 484 9.35 21.42 3.31
N THR A 485 10.61 21.03 3.14
CA THR A 485 11.01 19.85 2.36
C THR A 485 10.74 18.56 3.15
N PRO A 486 10.65 17.39 2.49
CA PRO A 486 10.45 16.12 3.18
C PRO A 486 11.47 15.82 4.28
N SER A 487 12.76 16.10 4.05
CA SER A 487 13.80 15.89 5.06
C SER A 487 13.65 16.81 6.26
N GLN A 488 13.19 18.06 6.06
CA GLN A 488 12.90 18.97 7.16
C GLN A 488 11.70 18.48 7.97
N VAL A 489 10.61 18.05 7.31
CA VAL A 489 9.44 17.46 8.00
C VAL A 489 9.86 16.27 8.86
N ILE A 490 10.66 15.35 8.32
CA ILE A 490 11.15 14.18 9.07
C ILE A 490 11.94 14.62 10.31
N ARG A 491 12.81 15.63 10.17
CA ARG A 491 13.54 16.20 11.30
C ARG A 491 12.61 16.76 12.39
N LEU A 492 11.52 17.42 12.01
CA LEU A 492 10.56 17.93 12.99
C LEU A 492 9.79 16.79 13.67
N LEU A 493 9.39 15.78 12.91
CA LEU A 493 8.73 14.58 13.45
C LEU A 493 9.59 13.92 14.53
N VAL A 494 10.85 13.58 14.22
CA VAL A 494 11.72 12.85 15.16
C VAL A 494 12.08 13.67 16.40
N ASN A 495 12.19 15.00 16.28
CA ASN A 495 12.51 15.88 17.40
C ASN A 495 11.31 16.22 18.30
N SER A 496 10.10 15.85 17.88
CA SER A 496 8.86 16.16 18.59
C SER A 496 8.18 14.94 19.20
N CYS A 497 8.73 13.74 19.01
CA CYS A 497 8.19 12.51 19.58
C CYS A 497 8.26 12.49 21.10
N ASP A 498 7.30 11.82 21.75
CA ASP A 498 7.44 11.40 23.13
C ASP A 498 8.39 10.19 23.15
N ASP A 499 9.58 10.34 23.71
CA ASP A 499 10.58 9.26 23.81
C ASP A 499 10.02 8.06 24.60
N LYS A 500 10.20 6.85 24.07
CA LYS A 500 9.69 5.58 24.60
C LYS A 500 10.71 4.48 24.41
N GLY A 501 10.64 3.46 25.28
CA GLY A 501 11.58 2.36 25.23
C GLY A 501 12.94 2.77 25.77
N THR A 502 13.99 2.55 24.96
CA THR A 502 15.36 2.93 25.33
C THR A 502 15.57 4.39 24.99
N PRO A 503 16.15 5.23 25.87
CA PRO A 503 16.29 6.65 25.62
C PRO A 503 16.91 7.00 24.25
N ASN A 504 16.33 7.97 23.57
CA ASN A 504 16.62 8.40 22.20
C ASN A 504 16.11 7.43 21.13
N PHE A 505 16.98 6.99 20.23
CA PHE A 505 16.61 6.09 19.15
C PHE A 505 16.69 4.64 19.62
N ASP A 506 15.66 3.86 19.33
CA ASP A 506 15.72 2.40 19.37
C ASP A 506 14.98 1.74 18.21
N ASP A 507 15.28 0.46 17.96
CA ASP A 507 14.75 -0.28 16.81
C ASP A 507 13.23 -0.55 16.90
N TYR A 508 12.58 -0.33 18.05
CA TYR A 508 11.16 -0.58 18.26
C TYR A 508 10.35 0.70 18.12
N TYR A 509 10.66 1.73 18.90
CA TYR A 509 9.93 2.99 18.91
C TYR A 509 10.49 4.02 17.92
N GLY A 510 11.64 3.75 17.29
CA GLY A 510 12.36 4.74 16.50
C GLY A 510 12.77 5.89 17.41
N HIS A 511 12.35 7.11 17.08
CA HIS A 511 12.54 8.28 17.93
C HIS A 511 11.45 8.50 19.00
N GLY A 512 10.50 7.55 19.13
CA GLY A 512 9.42 7.61 20.11
C GLY A 512 8.03 7.58 19.49
N ARG A 513 7.02 7.89 20.30
CA ARG A 513 5.62 7.97 19.86
C ARG A 513 5.32 9.36 19.32
N LEU A 514 4.56 9.44 18.22
CA LEU A 514 4.04 10.68 17.66
C LEU A 514 3.39 11.58 18.73
N ASN A 515 3.80 12.85 18.77
CA ASN A 515 3.14 13.89 19.57
C ASN A 515 2.90 15.11 18.67
N ILE A 516 1.64 15.32 18.26
CA ILE A 516 1.29 16.35 17.28
C ILE A 516 1.39 17.75 17.90
N LEU A 517 1.06 17.91 19.18
CA LEU A 517 1.18 19.23 19.82
C LEU A 517 2.64 19.71 19.84
N SER A 518 3.56 18.82 20.23
CA SER A 518 5.00 19.11 20.20
C SER A 518 5.47 19.37 18.76
N LEU A 519 4.97 18.63 17.77
CA LEU A 519 5.29 18.85 16.34
C LEU A 519 4.95 20.26 15.86
N LEU A 520 3.84 20.83 16.34
CA LEU A 520 3.35 22.13 15.89
C LEU A 520 3.89 23.32 16.72
N THR A 521 4.33 23.08 17.96
CA THR A 521 4.70 24.15 18.89
C THR A 521 6.20 24.27 19.15
N ASN A 522 7.01 23.25 18.83
CA ASN A 522 8.44 23.28 19.10
C ASN A 522 9.14 24.43 18.32
N PRO A 523 9.71 25.43 19.01
CA PRO A 523 10.46 26.50 18.38
C PRO A 523 11.84 25.95 17.98
N PHE A 524 12.14 25.92 16.69
CA PHE A 524 13.46 25.48 16.19
C PHE A 524 14.59 26.40 16.58
#